data_AF-A0A498NT27-F1
#
_entry.id   AF-A0A498NT27-F1
#
_cell.length_a   1.000
_cell.length_b   1.000
_cell.length_c   1.000
_cell.angle_alpha   90.00
_cell.angle_beta   90.00
_cell.angle_gamma   90.00
#
_symmetry.space_group_name_H-M   'P 1'
#
loop_
_entity.id
_entity.type
_entity.pdbx_description
1 polymer ?
#
loop_
_entity_poly.entity_id
_entity_poly.type
_entity_poly.pdbx_seq_one_letter_code
_entity_poly.pdbx_strand_id
1 'polypeptide(L)'
;MKEPKDTGRKSLRDTQEVGGTPGTYFGMTAETGPTMVGDEFSDPSIMNYLGARKTTILGNNFSEYHVDEPPRLVLDKLDKIGYRVVSMTGVGQTLVWCLHKETSDTL
;
A
#
# COMPACT_ATOMS: atom_id res chain seq x y z
N MET A 1 -18.39 -54.77 -15.17
CA MET A 1 -18.38 -53.72 -14.14
C MET A 1 -17.02 -53.03 -14.21
N LYS A 2 -16.95 -51.80 -14.70
CA LYS A 2 -15.70 -51.00 -14.78
C LYS A 2 -15.90 -49.79 -13.88
N GLU A 3 -14.97 -49.55 -12.97
CA GLU A 3 -14.98 -48.36 -12.09
C GLU A 3 -14.84 -47.07 -12.93
N PRO A 4 -15.49 -45.96 -12.54
CA PRO A 4 -15.31 -44.69 -13.21
C PRO A 4 -13.95 -44.10 -12.82
N LYS A 5 -13.17 -43.70 -13.83
CA LYS A 5 -11.89 -43.00 -13.65
C LYS A 5 -12.18 -41.62 -13.05
N ASP A 6 -11.58 -41.34 -11.90
CA ASP A 6 -11.55 -40.03 -11.26
C ASP A 6 -10.88 -39.02 -12.21
N THR A 7 -11.68 -38.21 -12.89
CA THR A 7 -11.21 -37.09 -13.70
C THR A 7 -10.83 -35.97 -12.74
N GLY A 8 -9.57 -36.00 -12.33
CA GLY A 8 -8.93 -35.02 -11.44
C GLY A 8 -9.34 -33.60 -11.79
N ARG A 9 -10.11 -33.00 -10.87
CA ARG A 9 -10.47 -31.58 -10.91
C ARG A 9 -9.17 -30.81 -10.61
N LYS A 10 -8.49 -30.35 -11.66
CA LYS A 10 -7.33 -29.46 -11.49
C LYS A 10 -7.75 -28.29 -10.63
N SER A 11 -7.02 -28.09 -9.53
CA SER A 11 -7.22 -26.96 -8.62
C SER A 11 -6.99 -25.67 -9.42
N LEU A 12 -7.87 -24.68 -9.25
CA LEU A 12 -7.76 -23.35 -9.84
C LEU A 12 -6.48 -22.58 -9.44
N ARG A 13 -5.59 -23.20 -8.64
CA ARG A 13 -4.32 -22.63 -8.19
C ARG A 13 -3.13 -23.01 -9.07
N ASP A 14 -3.29 -23.92 -10.04
CA ASP A 14 -2.15 -24.47 -10.80
C ASP A 14 -1.89 -23.79 -12.17
N THR A 15 -2.54 -22.67 -12.46
CA THR A 15 -2.23 -21.85 -13.64
C THR A 15 -2.27 -20.38 -13.27
N GLN A 16 -1.19 -19.89 -12.68
CA GLN A 16 -0.90 -18.46 -12.69
C GLN A 16 0.62 -18.22 -12.74
N GLU A 17 1.27 -18.72 -13.79
CA GLU A 17 2.40 -17.99 -14.35
C GLU A 17 1.81 -16.88 -15.22
N VAL A 18 1.72 -15.66 -14.67
CA VAL A 18 1.38 -14.48 -15.46
C VAL A 18 2.55 -13.51 -15.41
N GLY A 19 3.29 -13.47 -16.53
CA GLY A 19 4.17 -12.35 -16.85
C GLY A 19 3.34 -11.06 -16.86
N GLY A 20 3.63 -10.16 -15.93
CA GLY A 20 3.03 -8.84 -15.89
C GLY A 20 3.76 -7.90 -16.85
N THR A 21 3.02 -7.27 -17.75
CA THR A 21 3.47 -6.04 -18.44
C THR A 21 3.62 -4.91 -17.41
N PRO A 22 4.63 -4.03 -17.51
CA PRO A 22 4.71 -2.85 -16.66
C PRO A 22 3.52 -1.94 -16.98
N GLY A 23 2.53 -1.85 -16.09
CA GLY A 23 1.40 -0.93 -16.25
C GLY A 23 0.04 -1.39 -15.72
N THR A 24 -0.14 -2.65 -15.35
CA THR A 24 -1.40 -3.13 -14.74
C THR A 24 -1.14 -3.57 -13.31
N TYR A 25 -1.27 -2.66 -12.34
CA TYR A 25 -1.28 -3.01 -10.92
C TYR A 25 -2.55 -3.79 -10.62
N PHE A 26 -2.44 -5.12 -10.61
CA PHE A 26 -3.50 -6.05 -10.29
C PHE A 26 -3.77 -5.98 -8.78
N GLY A 27 -4.75 -5.17 -8.37
CA GLY A 27 -5.33 -5.12 -7.02
C GLY A 27 -4.36 -4.67 -5.92
N MET A 28 -4.40 -3.39 -5.53
CA MET A 28 -3.81 -2.93 -4.27
C MET A 28 -4.63 -3.49 -3.11
N THR A 29 -4.28 -4.68 -2.62
CA THR A 29 -4.85 -5.18 -1.38
C THR A 29 -4.26 -4.39 -0.21
N ALA A 30 -5.07 -3.99 0.77
CA ALA A 30 -4.57 -3.32 1.98
C ALA A 30 -3.63 -4.20 2.83
N GLU A 31 -3.49 -5.48 2.45
CA GLU A 31 -2.64 -6.48 3.08
C GLU A 31 -1.21 -6.46 2.52
N THR A 32 -0.98 -5.81 1.37
CA THR A 32 0.32 -5.74 0.68
C THR A 32 0.72 -4.29 0.39
N GLY A 33 2.02 -3.99 0.41
CA GLY A 33 2.52 -2.72 -0.13
C GLY A 33 2.60 -2.72 -1.66
N PRO A 34 3.08 -1.62 -2.27
CA PRO A 34 3.66 -0.46 -1.61
C PRO A 34 2.61 0.51 -1.04
N THR A 35 2.95 1.22 0.03
CA THR A 35 2.12 2.29 0.61
C THR A 35 2.74 3.65 0.27
N MET A 36 1.94 4.53 -0.34
CA MET A 36 2.31 5.93 -0.55
C MET A 36 2.15 6.70 0.77
N VAL A 37 3.20 7.41 1.19
CA VAL A 37 3.28 8.02 2.54
C VAL A 37 3.58 9.52 2.54
N GLY A 38 3.90 10.10 1.38
CA GLY A 38 4.18 11.53 1.30
C GLY A 38 4.44 12.03 -0.12
N ASP A 39 4.46 13.34 -0.23
CA ASP A 39 4.82 14.11 -1.43
C ASP A 39 6.21 14.76 -1.28
N GLU A 40 6.59 15.59 -2.24
CA GLU A 40 7.86 16.29 -2.28
C GLU A 40 8.17 17.17 -1.05
N PHE A 41 7.15 17.69 -0.38
CA PHE A 41 7.26 18.63 0.73
C PHE A 41 7.06 17.97 2.10
N SER A 42 6.87 16.66 2.12
CA SER A 42 6.69 15.89 3.35
C SER A 42 7.94 15.95 4.25
N ASP A 43 7.75 15.98 5.56
CA ASP A 43 8.83 16.10 6.55
C ASP A 43 9.88 14.98 6.36
N PRO A 44 11.13 15.31 5.99
CA PRO A 44 12.17 14.32 5.75
C PRO A 44 12.45 13.41 6.95
N SER A 45 12.26 13.91 8.18
CA SER A 45 12.48 13.17 9.41
C SER A 45 11.46 12.03 9.56
N ILE A 46 10.20 12.32 9.23
CA ILE A 46 9.11 11.34 9.26
C ILE A 46 9.28 10.34 8.12
N MET A 47 9.61 10.81 6.91
CA MET A 47 9.83 9.92 5.76
C MET A 47 11.00 8.95 6.02
N ASN A 48 12.08 9.44 6.63
CA ASN A 48 13.20 8.60 7.04
C ASN A 48 12.82 7.61 8.15
N TYR A 49 12.03 8.03 9.15
CA TYR A 49 11.52 7.13 10.20
C TYR A 49 10.67 5.98 9.63
N LEU A 50 9.86 6.27 8.61
CA LEU A 50 9.08 5.24 7.92
C LEU A 50 9.94 4.33 7.03
N GLY A 51 11.17 4.71 6.70
CA GLY A 51 12.03 4.02 5.74
C GLY A 51 11.60 4.25 4.29
N ALA A 52 10.96 5.40 4.03
CA ALA A 52 10.38 5.71 2.72
C ALA A 52 11.45 6.09 1.68
N ARG A 53 11.21 5.69 0.44
CA ARG A 53 12.03 6.07 -0.71
C ARG A 53 11.29 7.12 -1.53
N LYS A 54 12.00 8.21 -1.86
CA LYS A 54 11.53 9.23 -2.80
C LYS A 54 11.70 8.69 -4.22
N THR A 55 10.67 8.79 -5.04
CA THR A 55 10.75 8.41 -6.46
C THR A 55 10.03 9.44 -7.31
N THR A 56 10.60 9.70 -8.49
CA THR A 56 9.99 10.55 -9.51
C THR A 56 9.76 9.66 -10.72
N ILE A 57 8.49 9.40 -11.05
CA ILE A 57 8.14 8.64 -12.24
C ILE A 57 8.44 9.50 -13.46
N LEU A 58 9.08 8.92 -14.49
CA LEU A 58 9.41 9.63 -15.72
C LEU A 58 8.13 10.21 -16.34
N GLY A 59 8.10 11.53 -16.52
CA GLY A 59 6.94 12.27 -17.03
C GLY A 59 6.11 12.99 -15.95
N ASN A 60 6.37 12.72 -14.66
CA ASN A 60 5.77 13.47 -13.57
C ASN A 60 6.64 14.67 -13.19
N ASN A 61 5.99 15.79 -12.85
CA ASN A 61 6.64 17.00 -12.34
C ASN A 61 6.73 17.03 -10.81
N PHE A 62 6.38 15.93 -10.15
CA PHE A 62 6.35 15.80 -8.70
C PHE A 62 6.97 14.48 -8.29
N SER A 63 7.49 14.46 -7.07
CA SER A 63 8.08 13.29 -6.46
C SER A 63 7.24 12.80 -5.30
N GLU A 64 7.22 11.50 -5.07
CA GLU A 64 6.43 10.88 -4.01
C GLU A 64 7.29 9.95 -3.17
N TYR A 65 6.90 9.81 -1.91
CA TYR A 65 7.48 8.86 -0.97
C TYR A 65 6.61 7.61 -0.85
N HIS A 66 7.24 6.44 -0.95
CA HIS A 66 6.59 5.16 -0.73
C HIS A 66 7.44 4.24 0.15
N VAL A 67 6.77 3.28 0.79
CA VAL A 67 7.38 2.15 1.49
C VAL A 67 6.85 0.84 0.92
N ASP A 68 7.61 -0.26 1.02
CA ASP A 68 7.17 -1.58 0.56
C ASP A 68 6.19 -2.26 1.53
N GLU A 69 6.05 -1.70 2.73
CA GLU A 69 5.18 -2.21 3.78
C GLU A 69 3.70 -1.93 3.48
N PRO A 70 2.78 -2.81 3.93
CA PRO A 70 1.35 -2.56 3.85
C PRO A 70 0.92 -1.39 4.75
N PRO A 71 -0.22 -0.74 4.44
CA PRO A 71 -0.68 0.46 5.15
C PRO A 71 -0.87 0.22 6.66
N ARG A 72 -1.25 -1.00 7.07
CA ARG A 72 -1.38 -1.35 8.50
C ARG A 72 -0.10 -1.09 9.29
N LEU A 73 1.06 -1.50 8.77
CA LEU A 73 2.35 -1.29 9.47
C LEU A 73 2.76 0.18 9.47
N VAL A 74 2.43 0.91 8.41
CA VAL A 74 2.68 2.36 8.34
C VAL A 74 1.84 3.10 9.39
N LEU A 75 0.55 2.77 9.48
CA LEU A 75 -0.35 3.35 10.48
C LEU A 75 0.13 3.05 11.91
N ASP A 76 0.59 1.82 12.18
CA ASP A 76 1.17 1.44 13.48
C ASP A 76 2.43 2.27 13.83
N LYS A 77 3.26 2.62 12.83
CA LYS A 77 4.43 3.49 13.01
C LYS A 77 4.03 4.94 13.26
N LEU A 78 3.04 5.45 12.51
CA LEU A 78 2.56 6.82 12.63
C LEU A 78 1.86 7.07 13.97
N ASP A 79 1.12 6.08 14.48
CA ASP A 79 0.50 6.12 15.81
C ASP A 79 1.54 6.32 16.93
N LYS A 80 2.68 5.62 16.85
CA LYS A 80 3.78 5.74 17.83
C LYS A 80 4.40 7.14 17.91
N ILE A 81 4.28 7.95 16.85
CA ILE A 81 4.80 9.32 16.81
C ILE A 81 3.68 10.37 16.93
N GLY A 82 2.47 9.93 17.29
CA GLY A 82 1.34 10.77 17.71
C GLY A 82 0.33 11.12 16.62
N TYR A 83 0.35 10.45 15.46
CA TYR A 83 -0.68 10.65 14.44
C TYR A 83 -1.88 9.74 14.69
N ARG A 84 -3.09 10.29 14.58
CA ARG A 84 -4.34 9.53 14.66
C ARG A 84 -5.07 9.56 13.33
N VAL A 85 -5.66 8.42 12.94
CA VAL A 85 -6.54 8.36 11.77
C VAL A 85 -7.81 9.17 12.07
N VAL A 86 -8.09 10.15 11.22
CA VAL A 86 -9.29 10.99 11.27
C VAL A 86 -10.35 10.46 10.32
N SER A 87 -9.94 9.99 9.14
CA SER A 87 -10.86 9.48 8.12
C SER A 87 -10.17 8.45 7.21
N MET A 88 -10.97 7.58 6.61
CA MET A 88 -10.57 6.62 5.60
C MET A 88 -11.58 6.66 4.46
N THR A 89 -11.10 6.69 3.22
CA THR A 89 -11.95 6.67 2.02
C THR A 89 -11.35 5.80 0.92
N GLY A 90 -12.20 5.25 0.06
CA GLY A 90 -11.81 4.53 -1.14
C GLY A 90 -12.11 5.35 -2.39
N VAL A 91 -11.14 5.46 -3.30
CA VAL A 91 -11.28 6.14 -4.60
C VAL A 91 -10.79 5.19 -5.68
N GLY A 92 -11.71 4.63 -6.46
CA GLY A 92 -11.38 3.62 -7.46
C GLY A 92 -10.84 2.34 -6.81
N GLN A 93 -9.56 2.03 -7.06
CA GLN A 93 -8.84 0.90 -6.47
C GLN A 93 -7.88 1.33 -5.35
N THR A 94 -7.91 2.61 -4.96
CA THR A 94 -6.99 3.20 -3.98
C THR A 94 -7.71 3.45 -2.67
N LEU A 95 -7.09 3.08 -1.55
CA LEU A 95 -7.51 3.49 -0.21
C LEU A 95 -6.65 4.65 0.27
N VAL A 96 -7.29 5.63 0.90
CA VAL A 96 -6.64 6.83 1.44
C VAL A 96 -6.98 6.96 2.91
N TRP A 97 -5.96 7.17 3.74
CA TRP A 97 -6.10 7.50 5.15
C TRP A 97 -5.70 8.95 5.38
N CYS A 98 -6.57 9.70 6.04
CA CYS A 98 -6.27 11.04 6.51
C CYS A 98 -5.88 10.94 7.99
N LEU A 99 -4.68 11.40 8.33
CA LEU A 99 -4.16 11.39 9.69
C LEU A 99 -3.93 12.82 10.18
N HIS A 100 -4.11 13.03 11.48
CA HIS A 100 -3.82 14.29 12.15
C HIS A 100 -2.98 14.02 13.39
N LYS A 101 -1.91 14.80 13.57
CA LYS A 101 -1.14 14.82 14.80
C LYS A 101 -1.74 15.91 15.68
N GLU A 102 -2.32 15.52 16.81
CA GLU A 102 -2.86 16.48 17.76
C GLU A 102 -1.69 17.29 18.35
N THR A 103 -1.64 18.58 18.03
CA THR A 103 -0.73 19.52 18.71
C THR A 103 -1.25 19.69 20.13
N SER A 104 -0.40 19.47 21.13
CA SER A 104 -0.70 19.74 22.54
C SER A 104 -0.77 21.24 22.85
N ASP A 105 -1.43 22.03 22.02
CA ASP A 105 -1.77 23.42 22.30
C ASP A 105 -3.16 23.44 22.94
N THR A 106 -3.28 22.79 24.09
CA THR A 106 -4.40 23.04 25.00
C THR A 106 -3.93 24.12 25.97
N LEU A 107 -4.47 25.34 25.78
CA LEU A 107 -4.29 26.52 26.63
C LEU A 107 -4.62 26.24 28.10
#